data_AF-A0A847YG38-F1
#
_entry.id   AF-A0A847YG38-F1
#
_cell.length_a   1.000
_cell.length_b   1.000
_cell.length_c   1.000
_cell.angle_alpha   90.00
_cell.angle_beta   90.00
_cell.angle_gamma   90.00
#
_symmetry.space_group_name_H-M   'P 1'
#
loop_
_entity.id
_entity.type
_entity.pdbx_description
1 polymer ?
#
loop_
_entity_poly.entity_id
_entity_poly.type
_entity_poly.pdbx_seq_one_letter_code
_entity_poly.pdbx_strand_id
1 'polypeptide(L)'
;MKVVLHSQATSDKAAGKVTRIGQVIGLRPDKKDYYIELHANTWPTVLKRIRESNIRNYSIYLAELEGKLYLFSYFEYVGDDFEGDMAKMAADPETQRWWKETDPCQIRLPGTPEGQWWMPIPEVFHTD
;
A
#
# COMPACT_ATOMS: atom_id res chain seq x y z
N MET A 1 -11.82 -53.23 14.83
CA MET A 1 -12.75 -52.24 15.42
C MET A 1 -12.32 -50.84 14.96
N LYS A 2 -13.12 -50.18 14.12
CA LYS A 2 -12.96 -48.76 13.77
C LYS A 2 -13.66 -47.94 14.85
N VAL A 3 -12.93 -47.09 15.57
CA VAL A 3 -13.54 -46.05 16.40
C VAL A 3 -13.60 -44.79 15.57
N VAL A 4 -14.82 -44.37 15.23
CA VAL A 4 -15.14 -43.07 14.66
C VAL A 4 -15.25 -42.09 15.82
N LEU A 5 -14.39 -41.07 15.86
CA LEU A 5 -14.56 -39.93 16.75
C LEU A 5 -15.07 -38.74 15.94
N HIS A 6 -16.15 -38.19 16.48
CA HIS A 6 -16.98 -37.17 15.89
C HIS A 6 -16.26 -35.83 15.81
N SER A 7 -16.52 -35.14 14.70
CA SER A 7 -16.28 -33.71 14.48
C SER A 7 -16.75 -32.86 15.66
N GLN A 8 -15.87 -31.98 16.14
CA GLN A 8 -16.28 -30.65 16.55
C GLN A 8 -15.58 -29.66 15.64
N ALA A 9 -16.36 -29.09 14.72
CA ALA A 9 -15.98 -27.91 13.97
C ALA A 9 -15.78 -26.76 14.97
N THR A 10 -14.53 -26.37 15.19
CA THR A 10 -14.25 -25.02 15.65
C THR A 10 -14.52 -24.09 14.47
N SER A 11 -15.53 -23.26 14.66
CA SER A 11 -15.92 -22.17 13.77
C SER A 11 -14.78 -21.14 13.72
N ASP A 12 -13.79 -21.38 12.86
CA ASP A 12 -12.95 -20.31 12.36
C ASP A 12 -13.83 -19.47 11.43
N LYS A 13 -14.28 -18.31 11.91
CA LYS A 13 -14.78 -17.25 11.05
C LYS A 13 -13.77 -17.10 9.92
N ALA A 14 -14.20 -17.35 8.67
CA ALA A 14 -13.37 -17.14 7.50
C ALA A 14 -12.77 -15.73 7.56
N ALA A 15 -11.48 -15.64 7.84
CA ALA A 15 -10.75 -14.39 7.70
C ALA A 15 -10.91 -13.99 6.22
N GLY A 16 -11.48 -12.80 5.97
CA GLY A 16 -11.58 -12.26 4.62
C GLY A 16 -10.20 -12.29 3.96
N LYS A 17 -10.14 -12.62 2.66
CA LYS A 17 -8.88 -12.77 1.93
C LYS A 17 -8.11 -11.46 1.92
N VAL A 18 -7.15 -11.30 2.83
CA VAL A 18 -6.24 -10.15 2.84
C VAL A 18 -5.24 -10.30 1.70
N THR A 19 -5.06 -9.25 0.91
CA THR A 19 -4.03 -9.16 -0.12
C THR A 19 -2.96 -8.17 0.31
N ARG A 20 -1.73 -8.64 0.53
CA ARG A 20 -0.59 -7.79 0.87
C ARG A 20 0.06 -7.25 -0.40
N ILE A 21 0.35 -5.96 -0.40
CA ILE A 21 0.89 -5.24 -1.56
C ILE A 21 2.14 -4.52 -1.12
N GLY A 22 3.27 -4.87 -1.75
CA GLY A 22 4.54 -4.16 -1.64
C GLY A 22 4.83 -3.38 -2.91
N GLN A 23 5.30 -2.15 -2.80
CA GLN A 23 5.75 -1.36 -3.94
C GLN A 23 6.98 -0.51 -3.59
N VAL A 24 7.68 -0.03 -4.60
CA VAL A 24 8.84 0.85 -4.43
C VAL A 24 8.82 2.00 -5.43
N ILE A 25 9.32 3.15 -4.98
CA ILE A 25 9.57 4.32 -5.81
C ILE A 25 10.87 4.99 -5.37
N GLY A 26 11.51 5.75 -6.26
CA GLY A 26 12.63 6.59 -5.87
C GLY A 26 12.16 7.85 -5.16
N LEU A 27 13.02 8.41 -4.31
CA LEU A 27 12.80 9.70 -3.64
C LEU A 27 13.88 10.68 -4.07
N ARG A 28 13.48 11.91 -4.40
CA ARG A 28 14.41 13.00 -4.70
C ARG A 28 15.15 13.44 -3.42
N PRO A 29 16.49 13.45 -3.40
CA PRO A 29 17.24 13.87 -2.23
C PRO A 29 16.90 15.28 -1.73
N ASP A 30 16.67 16.23 -2.63
CA ASP A 30 16.32 17.61 -2.32
C ASP A 30 14.89 17.78 -1.75
N LYS A 31 14.06 16.74 -1.81
CA LYS A 31 12.68 16.74 -1.32
C LYS A 31 12.44 15.79 -0.15
N LYS A 32 13.48 15.11 0.34
CA LYS A 32 13.37 14.09 1.40
C LYS A 32 12.65 14.63 2.64
N ASP A 33 13.15 15.74 3.19
CA ASP A 33 12.62 16.27 4.44
C ASP A 33 11.17 16.76 4.28
N TYR A 34 10.86 17.39 3.15
CA TYR A 34 9.49 17.79 2.81
C TYR A 34 8.54 16.60 2.71
N TYR A 35 8.97 15.51 2.06
CA TYR A 35 8.16 14.30 1.95
C TYR A 35 7.86 13.67 3.32
N ILE A 36 8.85 13.66 4.23
CA ILE A 36 8.70 13.17 5.61
C ILE A 36 7.70 14.06 6.37
N GLU A 37 7.84 15.38 6.28
CA GLU A 37 6.94 16.33 6.94
C GLU A 37 5.49 16.19 6.45
N LEU A 38 5.30 16.05 5.13
CA LEU A 38 3.99 15.78 4.54
C LEU A 38 3.37 14.53 5.18
N HIS A 39 4.08 13.40 5.20
CA HIS A 39 3.51 12.14 5.67
C HIS A 39 3.29 12.10 7.18
N ALA A 40 4.13 12.79 7.96
CA ALA A 40 3.91 13.00 9.39
C ALA A 40 2.60 13.78 9.67
N ASN A 41 2.15 14.59 8.71
CA ASN A 41 0.96 15.44 8.79
C ASN A 41 -0.06 15.12 7.68
N THR A 42 -0.17 13.83 7.31
CA THR A 42 -1.06 13.41 6.22
C THR A 42 -2.48 13.93 6.45
N TRP A 43 -3.09 14.52 5.42
CA TRP A 43 -4.39 15.16 5.55
C TRP A 43 -5.48 14.14 5.98
N PRO A 44 -6.34 14.47 6.95
CA PRO A 44 -7.37 13.54 7.42
C PRO A 44 -8.33 13.06 6.32
N THR A 45 -8.59 13.89 5.30
CA THR A 45 -9.42 13.55 4.13
C THR A 45 -8.78 12.45 3.28
N VAL A 46 -7.46 12.50 3.09
CA VAL A 46 -6.69 11.47 2.37
C VAL A 46 -6.68 10.16 3.16
N LEU A 47 -6.42 10.21 4.46
CA LEU A 47 -6.47 9.03 5.33
C LEU A 47 -7.86 8.36 5.31
N LYS A 48 -8.92 9.17 5.31
CA LYS A 48 -10.30 8.69 5.16
C LYS A 48 -10.49 7.98 3.82
N ARG A 49 -10.04 8.58 2.70
CA ARG A 49 -10.15 7.97 1.37
C ARG A 49 -9.40 6.64 1.29
N ILE A 50 -8.16 6.57 1.79
CA ILE A 50 -7.37 5.32 1.88
C ILE A 50 -8.17 4.24 2.62
N ARG A 51 -8.78 4.59 3.76
CA ARG A 51 -9.60 3.65 4.53
C ARG A 51 -10.86 3.21 3.78
N GLU A 52 -11.54 4.12 3.10
CA GLU A 52 -12.72 3.83 2.28
C GLU A 52 -12.38 2.93 1.07
N SER A 53 -11.17 3.03 0.54
CA SER A 53 -10.64 2.15 -0.52
C SER A 53 -10.08 0.82 0.02
N ASN A 54 -10.53 0.38 1.20
CA ASN A 54 -10.17 -0.90 1.82
C ASN A 54 -8.66 -1.16 2.02
N ILE A 55 -7.85 -0.10 2.07
CA ILE A 55 -6.43 -0.18 2.43
C ILE A 55 -6.27 -0.14 3.96
N ARG A 56 -5.50 -1.07 4.51
CA ARG A 56 -5.20 -1.26 5.94
C ARG A 56 -3.70 -1.47 6.13
N ASN A 57 -3.25 -1.33 7.38
CA ASN A 57 -1.87 -1.57 7.78
C ASN A 57 -0.82 -0.89 6.86
N TYR A 58 -1.12 0.33 6.39
CA TYR A 58 -0.32 1.01 5.38
C TYR A 58 0.90 1.69 6.01
N SER A 59 2.09 1.25 5.65
CA SER A 59 3.38 1.84 6.00
C SER A 59 4.17 2.23 4.75
N ILE A 60 4.98 3.30 4.85
CA ILE A 60 5.97 3.68 3.86
C ILE A 60 7.33 3.80 4.58
N TYR A 61 8.32 3.03 4.14
CA TYR A 61 9.66 3.00 4.70
C TYR A 61 10.62 3.74 3.79
N LEU A 62 11.52 4.54 4.36
CA LEU A 62 12.62 5.18 3.63
C LEU A 62 13.89 4.34 3.79
N ALA A 63 14.57 4.06 2.67
CA ALA A 63 15.89 3.46 2.67
C ALA A 63 16.86 4.23 1.77
N GLU A 64 18.14 4.18 2.10
CA GLU A 64 19.22 4.62 1.23
C GLU A 64 20.02 3.39 0.79
N LEU A 65 20.05 3.14 -0.52
CA LEU A 65 20.74 2.01 -1.14
C LEU A 65 21.66 2.55 -2.21
N GLU A 66 22.95 2.23 -2.13
CA GLU A 66 23.98 2.68 -3.08
C GLU A 66 23.96 4.20 -3.33
N GLY A 67 23.72 4.99 -2.27
CA GLY A 67 23.66 6.46 -2.34
C GLY A 67 22.39 7.03 -3.01
N LYS A 68 21.36 6.21 -3.24
CA LYS A 68 20.06 6.62 -3.76
C LYS A 68 18.98 6.37 -2.73
N LEU A 69 17.99 7.25 -2.69
CA LEU A 69 16.85 7.15 -1.76
C LEU A 69 15.67 6.43 -2.41
N TYR A 70 15.07 5.53 -1.65
CA TYR A 70 13.92 4.73 -2.05
C TYR A 70 12.85 4.76 -0.95
N LEU A 71 11.60 4.78 -1.39
CA LEU A 71 10.45 4.56 -0.52
C LEU A 71 9.87 3.19 -0.83
N PHE A 72 9.69 2.37 0.20
CA PHE A 72 9.03 1.07 0.12
C PHE A 72 7.66 1.19 0.78
N SER A 73 6.59 1.05 -0.02
CA SER A 73 5.23 1.01 0.50
C SER A 73 4.83 -0.44 0.78
N TYR A 74 4.12 -0.64 1.89
CA TYR A 74 3.46 -1.89 2.24
C TYR A 74 2.06 -1.59 2.73
N PHE A 75 1.05 -2.27 2.20
CA PHE A 75 -0.29 -2.23 2.78
C PHE A 75 -1.05 -3.54 2.55
N GLU A 76 -2.11 -3.71 3.33
CA GLU A 76 -3.07 -4.79 3.22
C GLU A 76 -4.35 -4.27 2.57
N TYR A 77 -4.76 -4.89 1.48
CA TYR A 77 -6.08 -4.69 0.90
C TYR A 77 -7.05 -5.74 1.43
N VAL A 78 -8.20 -5.29 1.93
CA VAL A 78 -9.21 -6.15 2.58
C VAL A 78 -10.57 -6.12 1.88
N GLY A 79 -10.65 -5.54 0.69
CA GLY A 79 -11.89 -5.48 -0.11
C GLY A 79 -11.95 -6.60 -1.16
N ASP A 80 -12.98 -6.53 -2.01
CA ASP A 80 -13.27 -7.54 -3.04
C ASP A 80 -13.08 -7.03 -4.48
N ASP A 81 -12.86 -5.71 -4.68
CA ASP A 81 -12.72 -5.05 -5.99
C ASP A 81 -11.58 -4.02 -5.94
N PHE A 82 -10.35 -4.52 -6.04
CA PHE A 82 -9.15 -3.69 -5.93
C PHE A 82 -9.12 -2.60 -7.01
N GLU A 83 -9.38 -2.95 -8.26
CA GLU A 83 -9.34 -2.01 -9.38
C GLU A 83 -10.40 -0.91 -9.21
N GLY A 84 -11.63 -1.26 -8.83
CA GLY A 84 -12.69 -0.29 -8.58
C GLY A 84 -12.37 0.64 -7.40
N ASP A 85 -11.79 0.13 -6.32
CA ASP A 85 -11.42 0.95 -5.17
C ASP A 85 -10.23 1.88 -5.44
N MET A 86 -9.26 1.43 -6.24
CA MET A 86 -8.15 2.27 -6.68
C MET A 86 -8.62 3.34 -7.68
N ALA A 87 -9.57 3.02 -8.56
CA ALA A 87 -10.17 3.98 -9.47
C ALA A 87 -10.95 5.08 -8.71
N LYS A 88 -11.71 4.73 -7.67
CA LYS A 88 -12.39 5.71 -6.80
C LYS A 88 -11.39 6.61 -6.07
N MET A 89 -10.28 6.06 -5.58
CA MET A 89 -9.21 6.85 -4.96
C MET A 89 -8.56 7.80 -5.97
N ALA A 90 -8.27 7.34 -7.18
CA ALA A 90 -7.69 8.18 -8.23
C ALA A 90 -8.63 9.30 -8.71
N ALA A 91 -9.95 9.09 -8.62
CA ALA A 91 -10.95 10.09 -8.95
C ALA A 91 -11.23 11.09 -7.80
N ASP A 92 -10.74 10.82 -6.58
CA ASP A 92 -11.01 11.65 -5.41
C ASP A 92 -10.22 12.98 -5.48
N PRO A 93 -10.90 14.15 -5.43
CA PRO A 93 -10.22 15.44 -5.58
C PRO A 93 -9.19 15.74 -4.50
N GLU A 94 -9.41 15.29 -3.26
CA GLU A 94 -8.46 15.52 -2.15
C GLU A 94 -7.21 14.67 -2.31
N THR A 95 -7.37 13.43 -2.79
CA THR A 95 -6.26 12.55 -3.18
C THR A 95 -5.46 13.15 -4.34
N GLN A 96 -6.12 13.68 -5.37
CA GLN A 96 -5.44 14.36 -6.48
C GLN A 96 -4.67 15.60 -6.01
N ARG A 97 -5.23 16.37 -5.07
CA ARG A 97 -4.53 17.52 -4.46
C ARG A 97 -3.32 17.07 -3.65
N TRP A 98 -3.45 16.00 -2.89
CA TRP A 98 -2.35 15.40 -2.14
C TRP A 98 -1.22 14.93 -3.05
N TRP A 99 -1.55 14.25 -4.16
CA TRP A 99 -0.56 13.80 -5.14
C TRP A 99 0.21 14.94 -5.82
N LYS A 100 -0.38 16.13 -5.97
CA LYS A 100 0.35 17.32 -6.42
C LYS A 100 1.48 17.74 -5.46
N GLU A 101 1.40 17.38 -4.19
CA GLU A 101 2.46 17.62 -3.20
C GLU A 101 3.47 16.47 -3.15
N THR A 102 2.99 15.22 -3.21
CA THR A 102 3.86 14.04 -3.03
C THR A 102 4.60 13.61 -4.29
N ASP A 103 3.94 13.63 -5.46
CA ASP A 103 4.50 13.12 -6.71
C ASP A 103 5.76 13.89 -7.15
N PRO A 104 5.85 15.23 -7.00
CA PRO A 104 7.08 15.96 -7.28
C PRO A 104 8.28 15.53 -6.42
N CYS A 105 8.04 14.95 -5.24
CA CYS A 105 9.10 14.42 -4.39
C CYS A 105 9.66 13.10 -4.93
N GLN A 106 8.91 12.40 -5.77
CA GLN A 106 9.18 11.02 -6.15
C GLN A 106 9.87 10.91 -7.51
N ILE A 107 10.48 9.75 -7.74
CA ILE A 107 11.13 9.37 -9.00
C ILE A 107 10.53 8.03 -9.42
N ARG A 108 9.71 8.05 -10.47
CA ARG A 108 9.22 6.82 -11.11
C ARG A 108 10.39 5.98 -11.61
N LEU A 109 10.47 4.73 -11.18
CA LEU A 109 11.61 3.86 -11.48
C LEU A 109 11.51 3.26 -12.90
N PRO A 110 12.65 3.03 -13.58
CA PRO A 110 12.68 2.23 -14.80
C PRO A 110 12.08 0.84 -14.55
N GLY A 111 11.29 0.34 -15.51
CA GLY A 111 10.61 -0.96 -15.38
C GLY A 111 9.27 -0.91 -14.64
N THR A 112 8.87 0.24 -14.09
CA THR A 112 7.50 0.42 -13.57
C THR A 112 6.48 0.17 -14.70
N PRO A 113 5.47 -0.70 -14.52
CA PRO A 113 4.46 -0.98 -15.54
C PRO A 113 3.75 0.28 -16.06
N GLU A 114 3.35 0.27 -17.33
CA GLU A 114 2.57 1.36 -17.92
C GLU A 114 1.27 1.59 -17.12
N GLY A 115 0.90 2.86 -16.95
CA GLY A 115 -0.25 3.25 -16.11
C GLY A 115 0.00 3.22 -14.60
N GLN A 116 1.15 2.70 -14.14
CA GLN A 116 1.52 2.70 -12.72
C GLN A 116 2.59 3.73 -12.39
N TRP A 117 2.50 4.29 -11.19
CA TRP A 117 3.46 5.26 -10.64
C TRP A 117 4.50 4.61 -9.74
N TRP A 118 4.05 3.74 -8.83
CA TRP A 118 4.91 2.93 -7.97
C TRP A 118 5.18 1.57 -8.61
N MET A 119 6.42 1.06 -8.51
CA MET A 119 6.80 -0.24 -9.05
C MET A 119 6.38 -1.36 -8.09
N PRO A 120 5.56 -2.34 -8.51
CA PRO A 120 5.20 -3.47 -7.64
C PRO A 120 6.41 -4.32 -7.26
N ILE A 121 6.44 -4.80 -6.02
CA ILE A 121 7.40 -5.79 -5.54
C ILE A 121 6.64 -7.06 -5.19
N PRO A 122 6.91 -8.21 -5.84
CA PRO A 122 6.26 -9.46 -5.53
C PRO A 122 6.56 -9.94 -4.11
N GLU A 123 5.51 -10.34 -3.38
CA GLU A 123 5.66 -11.11 -2.15
C GLU A 123 6.19 -12.51 -2.49
N VAL A 124 7.31 -12.90 -1.87
CA VAL A 124 7.93 -14.23 -2.08
C VAL A 124 7.82 -15.14 -0.86
N PHE A 125 7.45 -14.59 0.29
CA PHE A 125 7.30 -15.31 1.55
C PHE A 125 6.39 -14.52 2.50
N HIS A 126 5.61 -15.25 3.29
CA HIS A 126 4.81 -14.73 4.39
C HIS A 126 4.67 -15.78 5.49
N THR A 127 4.67 -15.34 6.74
CA THR A 127 4.21 -16.09 7.91
C THR A 127 3.37 -15.16 8.77
N ASP A 128 2.30 -15.69 9.34
CA ASP A 128 1.51 -15.00 10.37
C ASP A 128 2.29 -14.93 11.70
#